data_AF-A0AA41DRX1-F1
#
_entry.id   AF-A0AA41DRX1-F1
#
_cell.length_a   1.000
_cell.length_b   1.000
_cell.length_c   1.000
_cell.angle_alpha   90.00
_cell.angle_beta   90.00
_cell.angle_gamma   90.00
#
_symmetry.space_group_name_H-M   'P 1'
#
loop_
_entity.id
_entity.type
_entity.pdbx_description
1 polymer ?
#
loop_
_entity_poly.entity_id
_entity_poly.type
_entity_poly.pdbx_seq_one_letter_code
_entity_poly.pdbx_strand_id
1 'polypeptide(L)' 'MKTEISYRFESSQVANRFIHLLKNWPINDVKTKLFNGGNCVKVNYDYDESGFDYTVAELDDLAETHGGKEI' A
#
# COMPACT_ATOMS: atom_id res chain seq x y z
N MET A 1 15.27 -7.91 -1.30
CA MET A 1 14.61 -7.73 -2.63
C MET A 1 13.68 -6.51 -2.62
N LYS A 2 13.22 -5.98 -3.76
CA LYS A 2 12.19 -4.91 -3.80
C LYS A 2 10.85 -5.51 -4.17
N THR A 3 9.86 -5.29 -3.32
CA THR A 3 8.49 -5.72 -3.57
C THR A 3 7.67 -4.52 -4.03
N GLU A 4 6.87 -4.71 -5.07
CA GLU A 4 5.95 -3.71 -5.61
C GLU A 4 4.55 -4.31 -5.65
N ILE A 5 3.58 -3.61 -5.06
CA ILE A 5 2.17 -3.98 -5.06
C ILE A 5 1.34 -2.77 -5.47
N SER A 6 0.22 -2.98 -6.16
CA SER A 6 -0.68 -1.93 -6.58
C SER A 6 -2.09 -2.16 -6.05
N TYR A 7 -2.69 -1.11 -5.51
CA TYR A 7 -4.05 -1.12 -4.99
C TYR A 7 -4.91 -0.13 -5.76
N ARG A 8 -6.14 -0.53 -6.07
CA ARG A 8 -7.17 0.34 -6.65
C ARG A 8 -8.23 0.65 -5.60
N PHE A 9 -8.63 1.92 -5.54
CA PHE A 9 -9.69 2.42 -4.68
C PHE A 9 -10.85 2.98 -5.52
N GLU A 10 -12.01 3.15 -4.87
CA GLU A 10 -13.21 3.71 -5.50
C GLU A 10 -12.99 5.14 -6.01
N SER A 11 -12.22 5.94 -5.29
CA SER A 11 -11.94 7.33 -5.67
C SER A 11 -10.55 7.79 -5.25
N SER A 12 -10.09 8.87 -5.87
CA SER A 12 -8.78 9.47 -5.55
C SER A 12 -8.71 10.00 -4.11
N GLN A 13 -9.84 10.35 -3.50
CA GLN A 13 -9.90 10.79 -2.11
C GLN A 13 -9.58 9.64 -1.15
N VAL A 14 -10.13 8.45 -1.43
CA VAL A 14 -9.86 7.24 -0.64
C VAL A 14 -8.39 6.81 -0.80
N ALA A 15 -7.89 6.80 -2.04
CA ALA A 15 -6.48 6.52 -2.32
C ALA A 15 -5.52 7.46 -1.55
N ASN A 16 -5.84 8.75 -1.47
CA ASN A 16 -5.05 9.72 -0.70
C ASN A 16 -5.12 9.49 0.82
N ARG A 17 -6.23 8.98 1.35
CA ARG A 17 -6.32 8.59 2.77
C ARG A 17 -5.43 7.39 3.08
N PHE A 18 -5.47 6.37 2.23
CA PHE A 18 -4.60 5.21 2.34
C PHE A 18 -3.11 5.60 2.35
N ILE A 19 -2.69 6.47 1.42
CA ILE A 19 -1.31 7.01 1.41
C ILE A 19 -0.96 7.74 2.70
N HIS A 20 -1.88 8.55 3.24
CA HIS A 20 -1.61 9.26 4.49
C HIS A 20 -1.42 8.33 5.69
N LEU A 21 -2.11 7.20 5.72
CA LEU A 21 -1.91 6.18 6.76
C LEU A 21 -0.55 5.52 6.61
N LEU A 22 -0.18 5.16 5.37
CA LEU A 22 1.12 4.55 5.07
C LEU A 22 2.31 5.45 5.43
N LYS A 23 2.15 6.79 5.45
CA LYS A 23 3.21 7.72 5.90
C LYS A 23 3.60 7.56 7.37
N ASN A 24 2.69 7.12 8.24
CA ASN A 24 2.93 6.97 9.68
C ASN A 24 2.82 5.49 10.11
N TRP A 25 2.97 4.57 9.16
CA TRP A 25 2.72 3.17 9.38
C TRP A 25 3.90 2.51 10.11
N PRO A 26 3.67 1.81 11.24
CA PRO A 26 4.76 1.36 12.12
C PRO A 26 5.39 0.03 11.68
N ILE A 27 4.85 -0.63 10.65
CA ILE A 27 5.23 -2.01 10.27
C ILE A 27 6.47 -2.01 9.38
N ASN A 28 6.49 -1.17 8.34
CA ASN A 28 7.61 -1.08 7.40
C ASN A 28 7.67 0.30 6.74
N ASP A 29 8.86 0.68 6.28
CA ASP A 29 9.04 1.90 5.47
C ASP A 29 8.61 1.62 4.03
N VAL A 30 7.53 2.26 3.61
CA VAL A 30 6.93 2.04 2.29
C VAL A 30 6.90 3.34 1.48
N LYS A 31 7.21 3.21 0.19
CA LYS A 31 7.13 4.29 -0.78
C LYS A 31 5.88 4.14 -1.61
N THR A 32 4.99 5.13 -1.49
CA THR A 32 3.71 5.13 -2.20
C THR A 32 3.70 6.13 -3.35
N LYS A 33 3.02 5.79 -4.45
CA LYS A 33 2.79 6.71 -5.57
C LYS A 33 1.38 6.56 -6.13
N LEU A 34 0.71 7.69 -6.39
CA LEU A 34 -0.58 7.71 -7.11
C LEU A 34 -0.38 7.54 -8.61
N PHE A 35 -1.31 6.83 -9.25
CA PHE A 35 -1.39 6.69 -10.70
C PHE A 35 -2.83 6.49 -11.17
N ASN A 36 -3.03 6.33 -12.48
CA ASN A 36 -4.33 6.04 -13.12
C ASN A 36 -5.45 7.04 -12.79
N GLY A 37 -5.18 8.35 -12.86
CA GLY A 37 -6.16 9.38 -12.46
C GLY A 37 -6.29 9.58 -10.95
N GLY A 38 -5.41 8.95 -10.18
CA GLY A 38 -5.25 9.16 -8.74
C GLY A 38 -6.09 8.23 -7.87
N ASN A 39 -6.80 7.26 -8.45
CA ASN A 39 -7.56 6.24 -7.71
C ASN A 39 -6.77 4.95 -7.47
N CYS A 40 -5.57 4.82 -8.04
CA CYS A 40 -4.67 3.70 -7.77
C CYS A 40 -3.43 4.15 -7.02
N VAL A 41 -2.99 3.36 -6.05
CA VAL A 41 -1.80 3.57 -5.24
C VAL A 41 -0.84 2.41 -5.50
N LYS A 42 0.37 2.73 -5.90
CA LYS A 42 1.47 1.78 -6.02
C LYS A 42 2.34 1.88 -4.78
N VAL A 43 2.58 0.76 -4.10
CA VAL A 43 3.37 0.64 -2.88
C VAL A 43 4.65 -0.12 -3.22
N ASN A 44 5.79 0.43 -2.85
CA ASN A 44 7.10 -0.19 -2.99
C ASN A 44 7.77 -0.25 -1.63
N TYR A 45 8.35 -1.39 -1.28
CA TYR A 45 9.08 -1.51 -0.03
C TYR A 45 10.25 -2.48 -0.17
N ASP A 46 11.23 -2.35 0.72
CA ASP A 46 12.39 -3.20 0.75
C ASP A 46 12.07 -4.44 1.62
N TYR A 47 12.19 -5.61 1.02
CA TYR A 47 12.01 -6.91 1.67
C TYR A 47 13.29 -7.29 2.41
N ASP A 48 13.18 -7.46 3.73
CA ASP A 48 14.23 -8.03 4.56
C ASP A 48 14.14 -9.56 4.54
N GLU A 49 15.20 -10.22 4.08
CA GLU A 49 15.27 -11.67 3.85
C GLU A 49 15.43 -12.47 5.15
N SER A 50 15.44 -11.78 6.30
CA SER A 50 15.78 -12.33 7.61
C SER A 50 14.59 -12.98 8.36
N GLY A 51 13.38 -12.97 7.80
CA GLY A 51 12.18 -13.50 8.47
C GLY A 51 10.93 -13.62 7.59
N PHE A 52 9.80 -13.95 8.21
CA PHE A 52 8.49 -13.91 7.56
C PHE A 52 8.03 -12.46 7.41
N ASP A 53 7.81 -12.04 6.17
CA ASP A 53 7.31 -10.71 5.86
C ASP A 53 5.77 -10.69 5.91
N TYR A 54 5.22 -9.98 6.90
CA TYR A 54 3.79 -9.74 7.01
C TYR A 54 3.37 -8.43 6.34
N THR A 55 4.30 -7.67 5.73
CA THR A 55 4.02 -6.37 5.12
C THR A 55 2.93 -6.48 4.05
N VAL A 56 2.97 -7.51 3.20
CA VAL A 56 1.93 -7.72 2.16
C VAL A 56 0.56 -7.93 2.80
N ALA A 57 0.44 -8.87 3.75
CA ALA A 57 -0.82 -9.19 4.40
C ALA A 57 -1.41 -7.96 5.12
N GLU A 58 -0.56 -7.19 5.81
CA GLU A 58 -1.02 -5.98 6.50
C GLU A 58 -1.38 -4.84 5.52
N LEU A 59 -0.71 -4.77 4.36
CA LEU A 59 -1.10 -3.83 3.29
C LEU A 59 -2.46 -4.22 2.68
N ASP A 60 -2.70 -5.52 2.48
CA ASP A 60 -3.96 -6.05 1.95
C ASP A 60 -5.11 -5.75 2.91
N ASP A 61 -4.96 -6.08 4.19
CA ASP A 61 -5.94 -5.80 5.23
C ASP A 61 -6.22 -4.29 5.34
N LEU A 62 -5.16 -3.47 5.34
CA LEU A 62 -5.31 -2.02 5.37
C LEU A 62 -6.01 -1.51 4.10
N ALA A 63 -5.67 -2.02 2.92
CA ALA A 63 -6.34 -1.61 1.68
C ALA A 63 -7.83 -1.99 1.72
N GLU A 64 -8.15 -3.21 2.16
CA GLU A 64 -9.53 -3.72 2.25
C GLU A 64 -10.39 -2.91 3.22
N THR A 65 -9.86 -2.52 4.39
CA THR A 65 -10.59 -1.65 5.35
C THR A 65 -10.94 -0.29 4.75
N HIS A 66 -10.22 0.15 3.73
CA HIS A 66 -10.47 1.36 2.96
C HIS A 66 -11.26 1.12 1.66
N GLY A 67 -11.77 -0.10 1.43
CA GLY A 67 -12.47 -0.49 0.21
C GLY A 67 -11.56 -0.58 -1.02
N GLY A 68 -10.25 -0.69 -0.79
CA GLY A 68 -9.25 -0.95 -1.82
C GLY A 68 -9.13 -2.44 -2.15
N LYS A 69 -8.61 -2.73 -3.34
CA LYS A 69 -8.28 -4.10 -3.80
C LYS A 69 -6.95 -4.11 -4.54
N GLU A 70 -6.17 -5.16 -4.36
CA GLU A 70 -4.97 -5.42 -5.16
C GLU A 70 -5.33 -5.56 -6.65
N ILE A 71 -4.47 -5.05 -7.54
CA ILE A 71 -4.60 -5.11 -9.01
C ILE A 71 -3.28 -5.39 -9.73
#